data_AF-A0A2A2Y9Z7-F1
#
_entry.id   AF-A0A2A2Y9Z7-F1
#
_cell.length_a   1.000
_cell.length_b   1.000
_cell.length_c   1.000
_cell.angle_alpha   90.00
_cell.angle_beta   90.00
_cell.angle_gamma   90.00
#
_symmetry.space_group_name_H-M   'P 1'
#
loop_
_entity.id
_entity.type
_entity.pdbx_description
1 polymer ?
#
loop_
_entity_poly.entity_id
_entity_poly.type
_entity_poly.pdbx_seq_one_letter_code
_entity_poly.pdbx_strand_id
1 'polypeptide(L)' 'MSITVEQIVDEALALPSKARALLADRLVESLDPTDDGTVQQLWAAEAIHRRDEIRSGQVLAIPGEEALAQVRRSIGQ' A
#
# COMPACT_ATOMS: atom_id res chain seq x y z
N MET A 1 11.30 14.42 -30.36
CA MET A 1 11.95 15.13 -29.24
C MET A 1 11.66 14.35 -27.98
N SER A 2 12.68 13.92 -27.22
CA SER A 2 12.50 13.33 -25.89
C SER A 2 12.57 14.44 -24.85
N ILE A 3 11.51 14.60 -24.07
CA ILE A 3 11.52 15.45 -22.86
C ILE A 3 12.37 14.72 -21.81
N THR A 4 13.25 15.44 -21.10
CA THR A 4 14.05 14.83 -20.02
C THR A 4 13.26 14.77 -18.72
N VAL A 5 13.67 13.92 -17.78
CA VAL A 5 13.02 13.81 -16.47
C VAL A 5 13.11 15.13 -15.71
N GLU A 6 14.24 15.81 -15.80
CA GLU A 6 14.48 17.10 -15.14
C GLU A 6 13.50 18.16 -15.64
N GLN A 7 13.25 18.21 -16.95
CA GLN A 7 12.25 19.12 -17.53
C GLN A 7 10.83 18.83 -17.00
N ILE A 8 10.47 17.57 -16.82
CA ILE A 8 9.17 17.18 -16.24
C ILE A 8 9.09 17.59 -14.77
N VAL A 9 10.17 17.42 -14.02
CA VAL A 9 10.24 17.82 -12.61
C VAL A 9 10.08 19.33 -12.46
N ASP A 10 10.79 20.12 -13.27
CA ASP A 10 10.72 21.58 -13.22
C ASP A 10 9.30 22.08 -13.48
N GLU A 11 8.64 21.56 -14.53
CA GLU A 11 7.26 21.90 -14.86
C GLU A 11 6.27 21.42 -13.77
N ALA A 12 6.46 20.22 -13.23
CA ALA A 12 5.63 19.69 -12.15
C ALA A 12 5.74 20.54 -10.87
N LEU A 13 6.94 21.03 -10.53
CA LEU A 13 7.15 21.87 -9.35
C LEU A 13 6.54 23.27 -9.51
N ALA A 14 6.41 23.78 -10.74
CA ALA A 14 5.75 25.04 -11.04
C ALA A 14 4.22 24.99 -10.83
N LEU A 15 3.62 23.79 -10.78
CA LEU A 15 2.18 23.62 -10.56
C LEU A 15 1.76 24.04 -9.14
N PRO A 16 0.50 24.50 -8.94
CA PRO A 16 -0.07 24.68 -7.62
C PRO A 16 -0.10 23.37 -6.81
N SER A 17 -0.03 23.47 -5.49
CA SER A 17 0.07 22.30 -4.57
C SER A 17 -0.96 21.20 -4.87
N LYS A 18 -2.23 21.56 -5.11
CA LYS A 18 -3.30 20.60 -5.42
C LYS A 18 -3.07 19.84 -6.74
N ALA A 19 -2.54 20.51 -7.76
CA ALA A 19 -2.23 19.89 -9.05
C ALA A 19 -1.01 18.97 -8.94
N ARG A 20 -0.02 19.33 -8.11
CA ARG A 20 1.11 18.43 -7.80
C ARG A 20 0.67 17.16 -7.09
N ALA A 21 -0.22 17.27 -6.10
CA ALA A 21 -0.77 16.11 -5.41
C ALA A 21 -1.50 15.17 -6.39
N LEU A 22 -2.36 15.72 -7.25
CA LEU A 22 -3.04 14.94 -8.29
C LEU A 22 -2.05 14.27 -9.26
N LEU A 23 -1.00 14.97 -9.69
CA LEU A 23 0.02 14.39 -10.56
C LEU A 23 0.78 13.26 -9.85
N ALA A 24 1.14 13.43 -8.58
CA ALA A 24 1.78 12.41 -7.78
C ALA A 24 0.90 11.16 -7.67
N ASP A 25 -0.40 11.31 -7.41
CA ASP A 25 -1.35 10.18 -7.35
C ASP A 25 -1.36 9.40 -8.68
N ARG A 26 -1.45 10.10 -9.82
CA ARG A 26 -1.44 9.45 -11.14
C ARG A 26 -0.13 8.75 -11.46
N LEU A 27 1.00 9.33 -11.04
CA LEU A 27 2.30 8.69 -11.23
C LEU A 27 2.39 7.43 -10.37
N VAL A 28 1.95 7.47 -9.12
CA VAL A 28 1.89 6.28 -8.25
C VAL A 28 0.99 5.20 -8.86
N GLU A 29 -0.21 5.55 -9.32
CA GLU A 29 -1.11 4.62 -10.04
C GLU A 29 -0.46 4.01 -11.29
N SER A 30 0.41 4.74 -11.98
CA SER A 30 1.14 4.23 -13.15
C SER A 30 2.31 3.30 -12.80
N LEU A 31 2.81 3.38 -11.56
CA LEU A 31 3.86 2.52 -11.04
C LEU A 31 3.32 1.20 -10.48
N ASP A 32 2.02 1.15 -10.16
CA ASP A 32 1.37 -0.12 -9.99
C ASP A 32 1.57 -0.89 -11.30
N PRO A 33 2.21 -2.08 -11.27
CA PRO A 33 2.23 -2.93 -12.44
C PRO A 33 0.77 -3.07 -12.92
N THR A 34 0.58 -3.37 -14.20
CA THR A 34 -0.65 -4.07 -14.59
C THR A 34 -0.67 -5.39 -13.84
N ASP A 35 -1.10 -5.34 -12.58
CA ASP A 35 -1.28 -6.47 -11.72
C ASP A 35 -2.43 -7.21 -12.37
N ASP A 36 -2.10 -8.32 -12.99
CA ASP A 36 -3.02 -9.23 -13.66
C ASP A 36 -4.00 -9.90 -12.68
N GLY A 37 -4.09 -9.37 -11.46
CA GLY A 37 -4.86 -9.89 -10.35
C GLY A 37 -4.03 -10.81 -9.45
N THR A 38 -2.77 -11.11 -9.77
CA THR A 38 -1.99 -12.11 -9.04
C THR A 38 -1.77 -11.69 -7.59
N VAL A 39 -1.39 -10.44 -7.32
CA VAL A 39 -1.18 -10.01 -5.93
C VAL A 39 -2.51 -10.00 -5.16
N GLN A 40 -3.59 -9.54 -5.77
CA GLN A 40 -4.92 -9.56 -5.14
C GLN A 40 -5.39 -11.00 -4.86
N GLN A 41 -5.14 -11.94 -5.78
CA GLN A 41 -5.46 -13.35 -5.58
C GLN A 41 -4.67 -13.96 -4.42
N LEU A 42 -3.36 -13.68 -4.34
CA LEU A 42 -2.51 -14.13 -3.25
C LEU A 42 -2.96 -13.54 -1.89
N TRP A 43 -3.31 -12.25 -1.87
CA TRP A 43 -3.82 -11.59 -0.66
C TRP A 43 -5.17 -12.16 -0.23
N ALA A 44 -6.08 -12.41 -1.17
CA ALA A 44 -7.38 -13.02 -0.87
C ALA A 44 -7.22 -14.44 -0.33
N ALA A 45 -6.34 -15.24 -0.93
CA ALA A 45 -6.04 -16.59 -0.48
C ALA A 45 -5.49 -16.59 0.96
N GLU A 46 -4.52 -15.73 1.26
CA GLU A 46 -3.94 -15.60 2.60
C GLU A 46 -4.97 -15.13 3.64
N ALA A 47 -5.82 -14.15 3.28
CA ALA A 47 -6.86 -13.66 4.18
C ALA A 47 -7.90 -14.75 4.51
N ILE A 48 -8.30 -15.55 3.52
CA ILE A 48 -9.19 -16.71 3.72
C ILE A 48 -8.52 -17.75 4.61
N HIS A 49 -7.26 -18.08 4.32
CA HIS A 49 -6.49 -19.06 5.07
C HIS A 49 -6.41 -18.68 6.56
N ARG A 50 -5.95 -17.47 6.89
CA ARG A 50 -5.83 -17.00 8.29
C ARG A 50 -7.17 -16.96 9.02
N ARG A 51 -8.24 -16.55 8.33
CA ARG A 51 -9.60 -16.56 8.90
C ARG A 51 -10.01 -17.98 9.29
N ASP A 52 -9.71 -18.97 8.47
CA ASP A 52 -10.12 -20.36 8.69
C ASP A 52 -9.26 -21.03 9.77
N GLU A 53 -7.97 -20.69 9.88
CA GLU A 53 -7.13 -21.11 11.02
C GLU A 53 -7.66 -20.60 12.37
N ILE A 54 -8.11 -19.34 12.42
CA ILE A 54 -8.72 -18.75 13.62
C ILE A 54 -10.06 -19.44 13.94
N ARG A 55 -10.93 -19.63 12.93
CA ARG A 55 -12.26 -20.23 13.12
C ARG A 55 -12.20 -21.71 13.52
N SER A 56 -11.20 -22.43 13.00
CA SER A 56 -10.97 -23.84 13.34
C SER A 56 -10.26 -24.01 14.69
N GLY A 57 -9.71 -22.93 15.26
CA GLY A 57 -8.93 -22.97 16.49
C GLY A 57 -7.53 -23.55 16.31
N GLN A 58 -7.04 -23.67 15.07
CA GLN A 58 -5.66 -24.09 14.78
C GLN A 58 -4.64 -23.07 15.29
N VAL A 59 -5.03 -21.79 15.34
CA VAL A 59 -4.22 -20.69 15.85
C VAL A 59 -4.94 -19.99 16.99
N LEU A 60 -4.20 -19.65 18.06
CA LEU A 60 -4.70 -18.81 19.14
C LEU A 60 -4.59 -17.33 18.74
N ALA A 61 -5.75 -16.68 18.53
CA ALA A 61 -5.79 -15.25 18.28
C ALA A 61 -5.43 -14.44 19.54
N ILE A 62 -4.81 -13.28 19.33
CA ILE A 62 -4.60 -12.28 20.38
C ILE A 62 -5.67 -11.18 20.28
N PRO A 63 -6.10 -10.58 21.41
CA PRO A 63 -7.01 -9.43 21.38
C PRO A 63 -6.45 -8.29 20.54
N GLY A 64 -7.30 -7.64 19.74
CA GLY A 64 -6.87 -6.62 18.77
C GLY A 64 -6.13 -5.44 19.41
N GLU A 65 -6.58 -4.98 20.58
CA GLU A 65 -5.91 -3.91 21.33
C GLU A 65 -4.50 -4.30 21.78
N GLU A 66 -4.31 -5.55 22.21
CA GLU A 66 -2.99 -6.06 22.62
C GLU A 66 -2.04 -6.16 21.42
N ALA A 67 -2.54 -6.64 20.28
CA ALA A 67 -1.81 -6.71 19.02
C ALA A 67 -1.33 -5.33 18.58
N LEU A 68 -2.23 -4.34 18.54
CA LEU A 68 -1.91 -2.98 18.12
C LEU A 68 -0.94 -2.31 19.11
N ALA A 69 -1.11 -2.53 20.41
CA ALA A 69 -0.18 -2.01 21.41
C ALA A 69 1.24 -2.58 21.23
N GLN A 70 1.37 -3.86 20.86
CA GLN A 70 2.68 -4.47 20.56
C GLN A 70 3.33 -3.85 19.32
N VAL A 71 2.55 -3.61 18.26
CA VAL A 71 3.05 -2.95 17.04
C VAL A 71 3.56 -1.54 17.35
N ARG A 72 2.77 -0.72 18.07
CA ARG A 72 3.16 0.65 18.44
C ARG A 72 4.49 0.68 19.21
N ARG A 73 4.62 -0.18 20.23
CA ARG A 73 5.88 -0.36 20.98
C ARG A 73 7.05 -0.73 20.07
N SER A 74 6.84 -1.56 19.05
CA SER A 74 7.90 -2.01 18.13
C SER A 74 8.40 -0.92 17.19
N ILE A 75 7.57 0.08 16.89
CA ILE A 75 7.90 1.21 16.01
C ILE A 75 8.23 2.50 16.79
N GLY A 76 8.40 2.40 18.11
CA GLY A 76 8.76 3.54 18.97
C GLY A 76 7.64 4.56 19.17
N GLN A 77 6.37 4.16 18.99
CA GLN A 77 5.18 4.96 19.33
C GLN A 77 4.55 4.51 20.65
#